data_AF-A0A117I8G4-F1
#
_entry.id   AF-A0A117I8G4-F1
#
_cell.length_a   1.000
_cell.length_b   1.000
_cell.length_c   1.000
_cell.angle_alpha   90.00
_cell.angle_beta   90.00
_cell.angle_gamma   90.00
#
_symmetry.space_group_name_H-M   'P 1'
#
loop_
_entity.id
_entity.type
_entity.pdbx_description
1 polymer ?
#
loop_
_entity_poly.entity_id
_entity_poly.type
_entity_poly.pdbx_seq_one_letter_code
_entity_poly.pdbx_strand_id
1 'polypeptide(L)'
;MAQLQQRQWWIAGGVVVIAGALVAYVTATGDRGGDEDTATAAATTAAATTAAQVPASPTTTVPSQPSAEATPTPTGPPAPPPPAPPTGPTLAADALAPLLLPAAEVGTQLNVTGAAALGPLETRPLAGNVAPPHCTGAWGPAYAATYDGTGFTGMAIQGVAQGQEHRIAQAVLAFPDPAAAQRIYDKLVGDWSACQNTHAVFSYQGASTEIDIKTPRPIGDIDTLMLVPTTSQVAGQQCERGMALRGNVIVDVRVCSPTVGSAGYSITRAIADKIR
;
A
#
# COMPACT_ATOMS: atom_id res chain seq x y z
N MET A 1 -48.45 42.62 5.34
CA MET A 1 -47.47 42.27 6.39
C MET A 1 -46.49 41.29 5.77
N ALA A 2 -45.25 41.73 5.63
CA ALA A 2 -44.14 40.97 5.04
C ALA A 2 -43.54 39.98 6.04
N GLN A 3 -42.88 38.93 5.53
CA GLN A 3 -41.67 38.24 6.03
C GLN A 3 -41.59 36.86 5.31
N LEU A 4 -40.80 36.74 4.24
CA LEU A 4 -39.37 36.35 4.21
C LEU A 4 -39.12 34.83 4.39
N GLN A 5 -39.02 34.14 3.25
CA GLN A 5 -37.82 33.41 2.79
C GLN A 5 -36.98 32.67 3.83
N GLN A 6 -36.93 31.33 3.74
CA GLN A 6 -35.67 30.58 3.84
C GLN A 6 -35.76 29.16 3.24
N ARG A 7 -35.02 28.98 2.13
CA ARG A 7 -34.50 27.70 1.61
C ARG A 7 -33.29 27.30 2.45
N GLN A 8 -33.16 26.03 2.80
CA GLN A 8 -31.91 25.30 3.14
C GLN A 8 -32.30 23.80 3.20
N TRP A 9 -32.08 22.96 2.18
CA TRP A 9 -30.82 22.34 1.72
C TRP A 9 -30.00 21.80 2.88
N TRP A 10 -29.96 20.48 3.06
CA TRP A 10 -28.73 19.68 3.32
C TRP A 10 -29.01 18.18 3.04
N ILE A 11 -28.50 17.71 1.90
CA ILE A 11 -28.11 16.31 1.66
C ILE A 11 -26.62 16.25 1.99
N ALA A 12 -26.19 15.38 2.92
CA ALA A 12 -24.82 14.85 2.98
C ALA A 12 -24.70 13.81 4.10
N GLY A 13 -24.68 12.52 3.74
CA GLY A 13 -24.48 11.43 4.69
C GLY A 13 -24.37 10.10 3.98
N GLY A 14 -23.34 9.91 3.16
CA GLY A 14 -23.18 8.66 2.41
C GLY A 14 -21.92 8.59 1.57
N VAL A 15 -20.73 8.71 2.16
CA VAL A 15 -19.46 8.41 1.45
C VAL A 15 -18.41 7.68 2.32
N VAL A 16 -18.59 7.52 3.64
CA VAL A 16 -17.53 6.92 4.50
C VAL A 16 -17.60 5.39 4.60
N VAL A 17 -18.68 4.74 4.14
CA VAL A 17 -18.94 3.31 4.39
C VAL A 17 -18.19 2.37 3.44
N ILE A 18 -17.65 2.86 2.31
CA ILE A 18 -17.28 1.98 1.19
C ILE A 18 -15.85 1.43 1.31
N ALA A 19 -14.86 2.27 1.64
CA ALA A 19 -13.47 1.83 1.81
C ALA A 19 -13.29 0.83 2.96
N GLY A 20 -14.10 0.94 4.02
CA GLY A 20 -14.05 0.02 5.16
C GLY A 20 -14.48 -1.41 4.82
N ALA A 21 -15.40 -1.58 3.87
CA ALA A 21 -15.88 -2.91 3.46
C ALA A 21 -14.79 -3.73 2.77
N LEU A 22 -13.96 -3.09 1.92
CA LEU A 22 -12.84 -3.77 1.25
C LEU A 22 -11.77 -4.21 2.26
N VAL A 23 -11.38 -3.32 3.17
CA VAL A 23 -10.36 -3.63 4.19
C VAL A 23 -10.85 -4.73 5.13
N ALA A 24 -12.07 -4.61 5.66
CA ALA A 24 -12.65 -5.63 6.52
C ALA A 24 -12.78 -6.98 5.82
N TYR A 25 -13.03 -7.01 4.50
CA TYR A 25 -13.21 -8.26 3.78
C TYR A 25 -11.89 -8.95 3.39
N VAL A 26 -10.84 -8.18 3.10
CA VAL A 26 -9.48 -8.70 2.84
C VAL A 26 -8.87 -9.36 4.09
N THR A 27 -9.43 -9.05 5.27
CA THR A 27 -8.93 -9.43 6.60
C THR A 27 -9.85 -10.38 7.35
N ALA A 28 -11.15 -10.41 7.01
CA ALA A 28 -12.12 -11.30 7.62
C ALA A 28 -11.90 -12.76 7.19
N THR A 29 -11.02 -13.44 7.93
CA THR A 29 -11.14 -14.88 8.18
C THR A 29 -11.12 -15.16 9.70
N GLY A 30 -11.72 -14.30 10.55
CA GLY A 30 -11.83 -14.55 12.01
C GLY A 30 -12.86 -13.68 12.73
N ASP A 31 -13.70 -14.34 13.55
CA ASP A 31 -14.73 -13.91 14.52
C ASP A 31 -15.77 -12.83 14.17
N ARG A 32 -16.97 -13.31 13.81
CA ARG A 32 -18.22 -12.69 14.31
C ARG A 32 -18.46 -13.18 15.75
N GLY A 33 -17.68 -12.66 16.68
CA GLY A 33 -18.03 -12.67 18.10
C GLY A 33 -18.81 -11.39 18.38
N GLY A 34 -20.14 -11.49 18.43
CA GLY A 34 -20.96 -10.40 18.93
C GLY A 34 -20.78 -10.27 20.43
N ASP A 35 -20.47 -9.08 20.89
CA ASP A 35 -20.98 -8.55 22.15
C ASP A 35 -21.08 -7.02 22.01
N GLU A 36 -22.32 -6.54 22.09
CA GLU A 36 -22.63 -5.16 22.39
C GLU A 36 -22.15 -4.89 23.81
N ASP A 37 -21.22 -3.95 24.00
CA ASP A 37 -21.19 -3.20 25.25
C ASP A 37 -20.59 -1.79 25.09
N THR A 38 -21.53 -0.86 25.03
CA THR A 38 -21.62 0.37 25.84
C THR A 38 -20.34 1.19 26.06
N ALA A 39 -20.35 2.37 25.43
CA ALA A 39 -19.43 3.47 25.65
C ALA A 39 -19.19 3.79 27.14
N THR A 40 -17.94 4.09 27.50
CA THR A 40 -17.64 5.01 28.59
C THR A 40 -16.46 5.89 28.18
N ALA A 41 -16.75 7.17 27.96
CA ALA A 41 -15.76 8.22 27.86
C ALA A 41 -15.10 8.43 29.23
N ALA A 42 -13.78 8.41 29.27
CA ALA A 42 -13.01 8.94 30.39
C ALA A 42 -11.88 9.82 29.85
N ALA A 43 -12.12 11.13 29.94
CA ALA A 43 -11.09 12.14 29.84
C ALA A 43 -10.15 12.00 31.04
N THR A 44 -8.83 12.14 30.83
CA THR A 44 -7.93 12.51 31.92
C THR A 44 -6.79 13.41 31.43
N THR A 45 -6.56 14.37 32.30
CA THR A 45 -5.83 15.63 32.27
C THR A 45 -4.34 15.53 31.94
N ALA A 46 -3.83 16.63 31.38
CA ALA A 46 -2.43 16.95 31.16
C ALA A 46 -1.54 16.81 32.41
N ALA A 47 -0.29 16.42 32.19
CA ALA A 47 0.83 16.75 33.07
C ALA A 47 2.01 17.18 32.21
N ALA A 48 2.40 18.44 32.38
CA ALA A 48 3.63 19.02 31.87
C ALA A 48 4.81 18.47 32.67
N THR A 49 5.91 18.13 31.99
CA THR A 49 7.19 17.85 32.64
C THR A 49 8.28 18.74 32.06
N THR A 50 8.96 19.36 33.00
CA THR A 50 9.90 20.48 32.97
C THR A 50 11.13 20.25 32.10
N ALA A 51 11.56 21.31 31.43
CA ALA A 51 12.84 21.41 30.73
C ALA A 51 14.02 21.34 31.71
N ALA A 52 14.96 20.43 31.45
CA ALA A 52 16.26 20.40 32.10
C ALA A 52 17.28 21.21 31.27
N GLN A 53 17.86 22.22 31.91
CA GLN A 53 18.91 23.09 31.40
C GLN A 53 20.21 22.32 31.19
N VAL A 54 20.85 22.52 30.03
CA VAL A 54 22.24 22.08 29.78
C VAL A 54 23.17 23.27 30.06
N PRO A 55 24.24 23.12 30.88
CA PRO A 55 25.20 24.19 31.13
C PRO A 55 26.07 24.48 29.90
N ALA A 56 26.36 25.76 29.69
CA ALA A 56 27.30 26.25 28.69
C ALA A 56 28.74 25.79 29.00
N SER A 57 29.43 25.31 27.97
CA SER A 57 30.87 25.05 27.99
C SER A 57 31.62 26.10 27.14
N PRO A 58 32.86 26.44 27.49
CA PRO A 58 33.51 27.70 27.09
C PRO A 58 33.99 27.70 25.63
N THR A 59 33.90 28.89 25.03
CA THR A 59 34.47 29.22 23.73
C THR A 59 35.99 29.31 23.83
N THR A 60 36.69 28.35 23.22
CA THR A 60 38.14 28.46 22.99
C THR A 60 38.38 28.99 21.58
N THR A 61 38.82 30.24 21.50
CA THR A 61 39.24 30.92 20.27
C THR A 61 40.55 30.29 19.76
N VAL A 62 40.52 29.66 18.59
CA VAL A 62 41.72 29.18 17.89
C VAL A 62 42.18 30.25 16.90
N PRO A 63 43.46 30.68 16.88
CA PRO A 63 43.93 31.70 15.96
C PRO A 63 44.01 31.18 14.52
N SER A 64 43.63 32.03 13.58
CA SER A 64 43.74 31.80 12.14
C SER A 64 45.19 31.64 11.70
N GLN A 65 45.52 30.49 11.09
CA GLN A 65 46.82 30.23 10.45
C GLN A 65 46.69 30.44 8.93
N PRO A 66 47.70 31.00 8.22
CA PRO A 66 47.57 31.42 6.82
C PRO A 66 47.46 30.25 5.84
N SER A 67 46.73 30.49 4.75
CA SER A 67 46.57 29.63 3.58
C SER A 67 47.87 28.98 3.11
N ALA A 68 47.89 27.65 3.14
CA ALA A 68 48.78 26.85 2.31
C ALA A 68 48.04 26.45 1.02
N GLU A 69 48.76 26.59 -0.08
CA GLU A 69 48.39 26.37 -1.47
C GLU A 69 47.79 24.97 -1.70
N ALA A 70 46.59 24.91 -2.29
CA ALA A 70 45.87 23.68 -2.54
C ALA A 70 46.38 23.01 -3.83
N THR A 71 47.05 21.87 -3.67
CA THR A 71 47.33 20.92 -4.75
C THR A 71 46.00 20.38 -5.31
N PRO A 72 45.79 20.31 -6.65
CA PRO A 72 44.55 19.82 -7.21
C PRO A 72 44.36 18.32 -6.91
N THR A 73 43.23 17.98 -6.29
CA THR A 73 42.79 16.60 -6.05
C THR A 73 42.46 15.93 -7.40
N PRO A 74 42.90 14.68 -7.66
CA PRO A 74 42.56 14.00 -8.90
C PRO A 74 41.04 13.77 -8.98
N THR A 75 40.45 14.21 -10.09
CA THR A 75 39.04 14.04 -10.43
C THR A 75 38.69 12.55 -10.39
N GLY A 76 37.83 12.15 -9.45
CA GLY A 76 37.28 10.79 -9.41
C GLY A 76 36.55 10.44 -10.71
N PRO A 77 36.40 9.15 -11.04
CA PRO A 77 35.68 8.72 -12.23
C PRO A 77 34.27 9.34 -12.32
N PRO A 78 33.76 9.65 -13.51
CA PRO A 78 32.41 10.19 -13.68
C PRO A 78 31.37 9.28 -13.03
N ALA A 79 30.40 9.87 -12.32
CA ALA A 79 29.27 9.12 -11.78
C ALA A 79 28.53 8.39 -12.92
N PRO A 80 28.05 7.16 -12.69
CA PRO A 80 27.30 6.42 -13.70
C PRO A 80 26.04 7.22 -14.11
N PRO A 81 25.64 7.15 -15.39
CA PRO A 81 24.44 7.83 -15.86
C PRO A 81 23.20 7.34 -15.10
N PRO A 82 22.17 8.20 -14.93
CA PRO A 82 20.93 7.80 -14.27
C PRO A 82 20.31 6.59 -14.98
N PRO A 83 19.61 5.70 -14.24
CA PRO A 83 18.86 4.60 -14.84
C PRO A 83 17.93 5.10 -15.94
N ALA A 84 17.80 4.32 -17.01
CA ALA A 84 16.83 4.62 -18.06
C ALA A 84 15.41 4.63 -17.48
N PRO A 85 14.51 5.53 -17.95
CA PRO A 85 13.14 5.55 -17.49
C PRO A 85 12.44 4.22 -17.75
N PRO A 86 11.44 3.85 -16.92
CA PRO A 86 10.57 2.71 -17.22
C PRO A 86 9.92 2.85 -18.60
N THR A 87 9.90 1.77 -19.35
CA THR A 87 9.19 1.71 -20.64
C THR A 87 7.68 1.74 -20.40
N GLY A 88 6.95 2.53 -21.19
CA GLY A 88 5.49 2.57 -21.22
C GLY A 88 4.91 3.99 -21.30
N PRO A 89 3.59 4.12 -21.45
CA PRO A 89 2.91 5.41 -21.54
C PRO A 89 2.92 6.16 -20.20
N THR A 90 2.68 7.47 -20.26
CA THR A 90 2.30 8.26 -19.08
C THR A 90 0.77 8.34 -19.03
N LEU A 91 0.16 7.76 -18.00
CA LEU A 91 -1.28 7.68 -17.81
C LEU A 91 -1.75 8.68 -16.73
N ALA A 92 -2.91 9.29 -16.98
CA ALA A 92 -3.63 10.11 -16.01
C ALA A 92 -4.56 9.25 -15.13
N ALA A 93 -5.09 9.84 -14.05
CA ALA A 93 -5.89 9.13 -13.05
C ALA A 93 -7.18 8.50 -13.62
N ASP A 94 -7.81 9.12 -14.62
CA ASP A 94 -9.03 8.65 -15.27
C ASP A 94 -8.81 7.40 -16.15
N ALA A 95 -7.58 7.18 -16.61
CA ALA A 95 -7.19 6.00 -17.39
C ALA A 95 -6.94 4.74 -16.54
N LEU A 96 -6.95 4.85 -15.20
CA LEU A 96 -6.54 3.76 -14.30
C LEU A 96 -7.62 2.68 -14.11
N ALA A 97 -8.88 3.06 -13.92
CA ALA A 97 -9.96 2.11 -13.62
C ALA A 97 -10.12 1.01 -14.69
N PRO A 98 -10.05 1.29 -16.01
CA PRO A 98 -10.15 0.26 -17.05
C PRO A 98 -9.00 -0.77 -17.08
N LEU A 99 -7.88 -0.50 -16.38
CA LEU A 99 -6.74 -1.42 -16.33
C LEU A 99 -7.00 -2.61 -15.41
N LEU A 100 -7.82 -2.44 -14.37
CA LEU A 100 -8.14 -3.53 -13.45
C LEU A 100 -8.88 -4.65 -14.19
N LEU A 101 -8.62 -5.90 -13.78
CA LEU A 101 -9.32 -7.04 -14.35
C LEU A 101 -10.76 -7.07 -13.84
N PRO A 102 -11.77 -7.26 -14.71
CA PRO A 102 -13.13 -7.57 -14.26
C PRO A 102 -13.15 -8.83 -13.40
N ALA A 103 -14.09 -8.93 -12.46
CA ALA A 103 -14.18 -10.07 -11.54
C ALA A 103 -14.26 -11.44 -12.25
N ALA A 104 -14.94 -11.51 -13.40
CA ALA A 104 -14.99 -12.72 -14.21
C ALA A 104 -13.62 -13.14 -14.76
N GLU A 105 -12.78 -12.17 -15.17
CA GLU A 105 -11.42 -12.43 -15.65
C GLU A 105 -10.50 -12.86 -14.50
N VAL A 106 -10.66 -12.26 -13.31
CA VAL A 106 -10.01 -12.74 -12.07
C VAL A 106 -10.40 -14.19 -11.78
N GLY A 107 -11.68 -14.55 -11.92
CA GLY A 107 -12.17 -15.92 -11.78
C GLY A 107 -11.47 -16.88 -12.73
N THR A 108 -11.34 -16.51 -14.01
CA THR A 108 -10.60 -17.29 -15.01
C THR A 108 -9.14 -17.50 -14.63
N GLN A 109 -8.43 -16.47 -14.14
CA GLN A 109 -7.04 -16.58 -13.70
C GLN A 109 -6.87 -17.54 -12.51
N LEU A 110 -7.91 -17.69 -11.69
CA LEU A 110 -7.95 -18.58 -10.52
C LEU A 110 -8.60 -19.94 -10.80
N ASN A 111 -9.08 -20.18 -12.03
CA ASN A 111 -9.87 -21.35 -12.39
C ASN A 111 -11.09 -21.56 -11.47
N VAL A 112 -11.79 -20.47 -11.12
CA VAL A 112 -13.03 -20.50 -10.32
C VAL A 112 -14.17 -19.77 -11.03
N THR A 113 -15.40 -20.20 -10.76
CA THR A 113 -16.61 -19.54 -11.26
C THR A 113 -17.30 -18.76 -10.15
N GLY A 114 -18.03 -17.69 -10.53
CA GLY A 114 -18.78 -16.87 -9.59
C GLY A 114 -17.94 -15.87 -8.78
N ALA A 115 -16.74 -15.52 -9.25
CA ALA A 115 -15.98 -14.40 -8.68
C ALA A 115 -16.73 -13.08 -8.90
N ALA A 116 -16.84 -12.27 -7.84
CA ALA A 116 -17.58 -11.02 -7.83
C ALA A 116 -16.76 -9.89 -7.20
N ALA A 117 -16.99 -8.66 -7.67
CA ALA A 117 -16.43 -7.48 -7.02
C ALA A 117 -17.09 -7.30 -5.64
N LEU A 118 -16.30 -6.89 -4.66
CA LEU A 118 -16.74 -6.70 -3.28
C LEU A 118 -17.45 -5.36 -3.04
N GLY A 119 -17.35 -4.47 -4.00
CA GLY A 119 -17.90 -3.13 -3.94
C GLY A 119 -17.52 -2.35 -5.19
N PRO A 120 -17.82 -1.04 -5.21
CA PRO A 120 -17.34 -0.16 -6.25
C PRO A 120 -15.81 -0.02 -6.20
N LEU A 121 -15.26 0.60 -7.23
CA LEU A 121 -13.84 0.96 -7.26
C LEU A 121 -13.54 2.02 -6.20
N GLU A 122 -12.40 1.87 -5.51
CA GLU A 122 -11.86 2.91 -4.65
C GLU A 122 -10.78 3.70 -5.38
N THR A 123 -10.73 4.99 -5.07
CA THR A 123 -9.73 5.93 -5.62
C THR A 123 -8.90 6.60 -4.52
N ARG A 124 -9.10 6.17 -3.27
CA ARG A 124 -8.36 6.65 -2.11
C ARG A 124 -7.65 5.49 -1.42
N PRO A 125 -6.51 5.74 -0.76
CA PRO A 125 -5.81 4.71 -0.02
C PRO A 125 -6.68 4.04 1.04
N LEU A 126 -6.45 2.75 1.21
CA LEU A 126 -7.13 1.90 2.19
C LEU A 126 -6.61 2.18 3.60
N ALA A 127 -7.50 2.20 4.58
CA ALA A 127 -7.12 2.30 5.98
C ALA A 127 -6.64 0.95 6.54
N GLY A 128 -5.91 0.98 7.66
CA GLY A 128 -5.35 -0.21 8.30
C GLY A 128 -3.85 -0.08 8.49
N ASN A 129 -3.32 -0.81 9.47
CA ASN A 129 -1.91 -0.74 9.86
C ASN A 129 -1.33 -2.15 9.98
N VAL A 130 -0.03 -2.27 9.75
CA VAL A 130 0.72 -3.50 9.98
C VAL A 130 1.79 -3.26 11.03
N ALA A 131 2.02 -4.22 11.91
CA ALA A 131 3.19 -4.27 12.78
C ALA A 131 4.13 -5.37 12.28
N PRO A 132 5.43 -5.07 12.02
CA PRO A 132 6.04 -3.75 12.10
C PRO A 132 5.60 -2.82 10.94
N PRO A 133 5.54 -1.48 11.15
CA PRO A 133 4.95 -0.53 10.19
C PRO A 133 5.53 -0.55 8.77
N HIS A 134 6.84 -0.75 8.66
CA HIS A 134 7.53 -0.81 7.36
C HIS A 134 7.06 -1.99 6.49
N CYS A 135 6.36 -2.98 7.06
CA CYS A 135 5.82 -4.14 6.34
C CYS A 135 4.38 -3.96 5.83
N THR A 136 3.80 -2.77 5.98
CA THR A 136 2.46 -2.50 5.41
C THR A 136 2.45 -2.70 3.90
N GLY A 137 3.49 -2.26 3.19
CA GLY A 137 3.61 -2.45 1.75
C GLY A 137 3.73 -3.92 1.35
N ALA A 138 4.33 -4.77 2.20
CA ALA A 138 4.45 -6.21 2.00
C ALA A 138 3.14 -6.98 2.31
N TRP A 139 2.28 -6.45 3.18
CA TRP A 139 0.97 -7.02 3.49
C TRP A 139 -0.02 -6.96 2.32
N GLY A 140 -0.27 -5.77 1.76
CA GLY A 140 -1.22 -5.61 0.66
C GLY A 140 -1.10 -4.28 -0.10
N PRO A 141 -1.82 -4.16 -1.23
CA PRO A 141 -1.77 -2.97 -2.07
C PRO A 141 -2.53 -1.79 -1.44
N ALA A 142 -2.12 -0.59 -1.86
CA ALA A 142 -2.88 0.67 -1.72
C ALA A 142 -3.26 1.11 -0.29
N TYR A 143 -2.58 0.63 0.76
CA TYR A 143 -2.80 1.13 2.12
C TYR A 143 -2.22 2.54 2.32
N ALA A 144 -2.95 3.38 3.05
CA ALA A 144 -2.57 4.74 3.41
C ALA A 144 -1.19 4.79 4.08
N ALA A 145 -0.91 3.89 5.03
CA ALA A 145 0.37 3.79 5.71
C ALA A 145 1.57 3.44 4.78
N THR A 146 1.30 2.99 3.56
CA THR A 146 2.32 2.74 2.52
C THR A 146 2.40 3.89 1.50
N TYR A 147 1.26 4.42 1.07
CA TYR A 147 1.18 5.27 -0.12
C TYR A 147 0.94 6.76 0.16
N ASP A 148 0.51 7.14 1.37
CA ASP A 148 0.38 8.55 1.72
C ASP A 148 1.74 9.25 1.64
N GLY A 149 1.77 10.45 1.04
CA GLY A 149 3.00 11.21 0.86
C GLY A 149 3.94 10.71 -0.25
N THR A 150 3.61 9.63 -0.96
CA THR A 150 4.43 9.13 -2.08
C THR A 150 4.30 9.96 -3.37
N GLY A 151 3.32 10.85 -3.44
CA GLY A 151 3.10 11.74 -4.57
C GLY A 151 2.38 11.10 -5.76
N PHE A 152 1.65 10.00 -5.55
CA PHE A 152 0.77 9.45 -6.59
C PHE A 152 -0.26 10.51 -7.05
N THR A 153 -0.59 10.50 -8.34
CA THR A 153 -1.52 11.43 -8.98
C THR A 153 -2.91 10.83 -9.18
N GLY A 154 -3.03 9.51 -9.07
CA GLY A 154 -4.28 8.78 -9.17
C GLY A 154 -4.13 7.35 -8.68
N MET A 155 -5.25 6.75 -8.30
CA MET A 155 -5.32 5.38 -7.82
C MET A 155 -6.66 4.76 -8.24
N ALA A 156 -6.64 3.48 -8.61
CA ALA A 156 -7.84 2.67 -8.75
C ALA A 156 -7.62 1.33 -8.05
N ILE A 157 -8.55 0.94 -7.18
CA ILE A 157 -8.50 -0.30 -6.39
C ILE A 157 -9.80 -1.06 -6.57
N GLN A 158 -9.70 -2.39 -6.67
CA GLN A 158 -10.86 -3.27 -6.60
C GLN A 158 -10.55 -4.48 -5.71
N GLY A 159 -11.47 -4.79 -4.80
CA GLY A 159 -11.54 -6.10 -4.19
C GLY A 159 -12.43 -7.04 -4.99
N VAL A 160 -11.97 -8.27 -5.20
CA VAL A 160 -12.73 -9.35 -5.83
C VAL A 160 -12.70 -10.57 -4.91
N ALA A 161 -13.78 -11.34 -4.90
CA ALA A 161 -13.87 -12.53 -4.09
C ALA A 161 -14.73 -13.63 -4.73
N GLN A 162 -14.45 -14.84 -4.31
CA GLN A 162 -15.29 -16.01 -4.51
C GLN A 162 -15.26 -16.79 -3.19
N GLY A 163 -16.42 -17.08 -2.61
CA GLY A 163 -16.52 -17.79 -1.32
C GLY A 163 -15.80 -17.07 -0.17
N GLN A 164 -15.28 -17.83 0.80
CA GLN A 164 -14.37 -17.33 1.85
C GLN A 164 -12.90 -17.51 1.51
N GLU A 165 -12.63 -18.39 0.56
CA GLU A 165 -11.34 -18.94 0.23
C GLU A 165 -10.55 -18.03 -0.72
N HIS A 166 -11.24 -17.37 -1.65
CA HIS A 166 -10.60 -16.51 -2.64
C HIS A 166 -10.79 -15.04 -2.30
N ARG A 167 -9.68 -14.34 -2.05
CA ARG A 167 -9.63 -12.92 -1.72
C ARG A 167 -8.60 -12.23 -2.60
N ILE A 168 -9.02 -11.26 -3.39
CA ILE A 168 -8.15 -10.57 -4.33
C ILE A 168 -8.28 -9.07 -4.09
N ALA A 169 -7.15 -8.40 -3.99
CA ALA A 169 -7.06 -6.94 -4.06
C ALA A 169 -6.13 -6.61 -5.22
N GLN A 170 -6.61 -5.83 -6.17
CA GLN A 170 -5.83 -5.32 -7.29
C GLN A 170 -5.86 -3.80 -7.26
N ALA A 171 -4.70 -3.18 -7.45
CA ALA A 171 -4.56 -1.75 -7.50
C ALA A 171 -3.62 -1.33 -8.63
N VAL A 172 -3.91 -0.15 -9.19
CA VAL A 172 -2.99 0.58 -10.06
C VAL A 172 -2.86 2.01 -9.55
N LEU A 173 -1.63 2.53 -9.58
CA LEU A 173 -1.31 3.87 -9.09
C LEU A 173 -0.50 4.62 -10.14
N ALA A 174 -0.96 5.80 -10.53
CA ALA A 174 -0.21 6.70 -11.41
C ALA A 174 0.66 7.66 -10.59
N PHE A 175 1.82 8.00 -11.14
CA PHE A 175 2.74 9.00 -10.61
C PHE A 175 2.94 10.14 -11.63
N PRO A 176 3.55 11.28 -11.25
CA PRO A 176 3.71 12.40 -12.17
C PRO A 176 4.45 12.06 -13.47
N ASP A 177 5.45 11.19 -13.37
CA ASP A 177 6.27 10.75 -14.50
C ASP A 177 6.88 9.35 -14.22
N PRO A 178 7.44 8.68 -15.25
CA PRO A 178 8.07 7.37 -15.08
C PRO A 178 9.21 7.33 -14.06
N ALA A 179 10.01 8.39 -13.92
CA ALA A 179 11.11 8.42 -12.97
C ALA A 179 10.60 8.51 -11.51
N ALA A 180 9.51 9.23 -11.27
CA ALA A 180 8.82 9.27 -9.99
C ALA A 180 8.24 7.90 -9.62
N ALA A 181 7.60 7.23 -10.58
CA ALA A 181 7.09 5.87 -10.39
C ALA A 181 8.23 4.88 -10.06
N GLN A 182 9.35 4.94 -10.78
CA GLN A 182 10.52 4.08 -10.53
C GLN A 182 11.06 4.26 -9.10
N ARG A 183 11.23 5.49 -8.63
CA ARG A 183 11.73 5.74 -7.26
C ARG A 183 10.83 5.12 -6.19
N ILE A 184 9.51 5.21 -6.37
CA ILE A 184 8.55 4.64 -5.44
C ILE A 184 8.53 3.11 -5.56
N TYR A 185 8.59 2.57 -6.77
CA TYR A 185 8.69 1.13 -7.02
C TYR A 185 9.91 0.52 -6.32
N ASP A 186 11.10 1.11 -6.52
CA ASP A 186 12.35 0.64 -5.91
C ASP A 186 12.26 0.65 -4.38
N LYS A 187 11.64 1.69 -3.81
CA LYS A 187 11.38 1.76 -2.38
C LYS A 187 10.47 0.62 -1.92
N LEU A 188 9.36 0.35 -2.63
CA LEU A 188 8.42 -0.71 -2.26
C LEU A 188 9.06 -2.09 -2.32
N VAL A 189 9.85 -2.38 -3.35
CA VAL A 189 10.61 -3.64 -3.47
C VAL A 189 11.68 -3.76 -2.38
N GLY A 190 12.33 -2.64 -2.03
CA GLY A 190 13.24 -2.55 -0.89
C GLY A 190 12.55 -2.85 0.44
N ASP A 191 11.36 -2.29 0.67
CA ASP A 191 10.55 -2.54 1.87
C ASP A 191 10.10 -4.01 1.93
N TRP A 192 9.70 -4.62 0.81
CA TRP A 192 9.40 -6.06 0.74
C TRP A 192 10.60 -6.92 1.15
N SER A 193 11.79 -6.56 0.66
CA SER A 193 13.03 -7.27 1.00
C SER A 193 13.40 -7.10 2.48
N ALA A 194 13.20 -5.91 3.05
CA ALA A 194 13.42 -5.67 4.48
C ALA A 194 12.45 -6.46 5.37
N CYS A 195 11.25 -6.75 4.88
CA CYS A 195 10.22 -7.51 5.58
C CYS A 195 10.30 -9.02 5.42
N GLN A 196 11.27 -9.53 4.66
CA GLN A 196 11.38 -10.97 4.44
C GLN A 196 11.54 -11.74 5.76
N ASN A 197 10.93 -12.93 5.84
CA ASN A 197 10.98 -13.82 7.00
C ASN A 197 10.50 -13.16 8.30
N THR A 198 9.60 -12.18 8.20
CA THR A 198 9.03 -11.47 9.34
C THR A 198 7.60 -11.95 9.59
N HIS A 199 7.27 -12.14 10.86
CA HIS A 199 5.89 -12.29 11.31
C HIS A 199 5.26 -10.91 11.46
N ALA A 200 4.12 -10.68 10.81
CA ALA A 200 3.47 -9.38 10.77
C ALA A 200 1.99 -9.47 11.16
N VAL A 201 1.53 -8.43 11.86
CA VAL A 201 0.16 -8.32 12.37
C VAL A 201 -0.52 -7.16 11.69
N PHE A 202 -1.54 -7.45 10.89
CA PHE A 202 -2.44 -6.43 10.35
C PHE A 202 -3.56 -6.13 11.35
N SER A 203 -3.92 -4.87 11.54
CA SER A 203 -5.05 -4.48 12.40
C SER A 203 -5.91 -3.38 11.76
N TYR A 204 -7.23 -3.54 11.86
CA TYR A 204 -8.23 -2.57 11.40
C TYR A 204 -9.57 -2.74 12.12
N GLN A 205 -10.15 -1.65 12.64
CA GLN A 205 -11.50 -1.64 13.25
C GLN A 205 -11.73 -2.75 14.30
N GLY A 206 -10.71 -3.06 15.11
CA GLY A 206 -10.78 -4.11 16.13
C GLY A 206 -10.53 -5.54 15.61
N ALA A 207 -10.47 -5.75 14.30
CA ALA A 207 -10.06 -7.02 13.69
C ALA A 207 -8.53 -7.08 13.52
N SER A 208 -7.98 -8.28 13.64
CA SER A 208 -6.55 -8.57 13.43
C SER A 208 -6.34 -9.80 12.55
N THR A 209 -5.28 -9.78 11.76
CA THR A 209 -4.83 -10.94 10.99
C THR A 209 -3.32 -11.02 11.06
N GLU A 210 -2.81 -12.20 11.37
CA GLU A 210 -1.37 -12.46 11.42
C GLU A 210 -0.93 -13.23 10.16
N ILE A 211 0.25 -12.87 9.66
CA ILE A 211 0.89 -13.51 8.50
C ILE A 211 2.39 -13.69 8.73
N ASP A 212 2.94 -14.73 8.12
CA ASP A 212 4.37 -14.81 7.86
C ASP A 212 4.69 -14.31 6.46
N ILE A 213 5.55 -13.29 6.38
CA ILE A 213 6.08 -12.75 5.12
C ILE A 213 7.28 -13.61 4.70
N LYS A 214 7.25 -14.17 3.49
CA LYS A 214 8.36 -14.99 2.98
C LYS A 214 9.37 -14.13 2.22
N THR A 215 10.37 -14.76 1.61
CA THR A 215 11.35 -14.05 0.78
C THR A 215 10.74 -13.63 -0.56
N PRO A 216 10.89 -12.35 -0.98
CA PRO A 216 10.50 -11.93 -2.31
C PRO A 216 11.20 -12.76 -3.41
N ARG A 217 10.50 -13.03 -4.51
CA ARG A 217 11.00 -13.78 -5.66
C ARG A 217 10.59 -13.09 -6.96
N PRO A 218 11.49 -12.33 -7.60
CA PRO A 218 11.20 -11.77 -8.92
C PRO A 218 11.01 -12.87 -9.97
N ILE A 219 10.00 -12.73 -10.82
CA ILE A 219 9.75 -13.59 -11.98
C ILE A 219 9.76 -12.70 -13.22
N GLY A 220 10.92 -12.61 -13.88
CA GLY A 220 11.15 -11.64 -14.95
C GLY A 220 11.15 -10.23 -14.38
N ASP A 221 10.22 -9.39 -14.86
CA ASP A 221 10.02 -7.99 -14.49
C ASP A 221 8.87 -7.77 -13.50
N ILE A 222 8.37 -8.85 -12.86
CA ILE A 222 7.35 -8.79 -11.83
C ILE A 222 7.95 -9.28 -10.52
N ASP A 223 7.94 -8.43 -9.50
CA ASP A 223 8.31 -8.81 -8.14
C ASP A 223 7.17 -9.56 -7.48
N THR A 224 7.40 -10.78 -7.00
CA THR A 224 6.40 -11.56 -6.25
C THR A 224 6.81 -11.76 -4.81
N LEU A 225 5.83 -11.93 -3.93
CA LEU A 225 6.05 -12.17 -2.51
C LEU A 225 4.96 -13.08 -1.94
N MET A 226 5.37 -14.20 -1.34
CA MET A 226 4.46 -15.11 -0.67
C MET A 226 4.19 -14.65 0.77
N LEU A 227 2.92 -14.68 1.16
CA LEU A 227 2.44 -14.42 2.52
C LEU A 227 1.67 -15.66 3.00
N VAL A 228 1.93 -16.10 4.22
CA VAL A 228 1.26 -17.27 4.82
C VAL A 228 0.46 -16.79 6.02
N PRO A 229 -0.86 -16.61 5.91
CA PRO A 229 -1.73 -16.33 7.06
C PRO A 229 -1.59 -17.41 8.14
N THR A 230 -1.32 -16.98 9.38
CA THR A 230 -1.19 -17.88 10.55
C THR A 230 -2.48 -17.95 11.37
N THR A 231 -3.36 -16.95 11.24
CA THR A 231 -4.65 -16.89 11.94
C THR A 231 -5.86 -17.13 11.01
N SER A 232 -5.64 -17.57 9.77
CA SER A 232 -6.73 -17.81 8.83
C SER A 232 -7.53 -19.05 9.20
N GLN A 233 -8.86 -18.91 9.23
CA GLN A 233 -9.79 -20.04 9.42
C GLN A 233 -9.98 -20.89 8.15
N VAL A 234 -9.49 -20.42 6.98
CA VAL A 234 -9.47 -21.22 5.76
C VAL A 234 -8.23 -22.10 5.75
N ALA A 235 -8.43 -23.42 5.71
CA ALA A 235 -7.36 -24.40 5.72
C ALA A 235 -6.45 -24.25 4.48
N GLY A 236 -5.13 -24.22 4.72
CA GLY A 236 -4.13 -24.11 3.66
C GLY A 236 -4.06 -22.74 2.98
N GLN A 237 -4.74 -21.72 3.51
CA GLN A 237 -4.75 -20.38 2.95
C GLN A 237 -3.33 -19.85 2.77
N GLN A 238 -3.03 -19.42 1.55
CA GLN A 238 -1.80 -18.71 1.21
C GLN A 238 -2.17 -17.48 0.41
N CYS A 239 -1.30 -16.48 0.43
CA CYS A 239 -1.40 -15.34 -0.47
C CYS A 239 -0.13 -15.16 -1.27
N GLU A 240 -0.29 -14.67 -2.49
CA GLU A 240 0.80 -14.20 -3.33
C GLU A 240 0.55 -12.73 -3.68
N ARG A 241 1.59 -11.93 -3.52
CA ARG A 241 1.68 -10.58 -4.03
C ARG A 241 2.36 -10.58 -5.39
N GLY A 242 1.98 -9.63 -6.24
CA GLY A 242 2.69 -9.33 -7.47
C GLY A 242 2.74 -7.82 -7.70
N MET A 243 3.92 -7.27 -7.98
CA MET A 243 4.11 -5.86 -8.29
C MET A 243 4.85 -5.70 -9.61
N ALA A 244 4.43 -4.73 -10.42
CA ALA A 244 5.07 -4.39 -11.68
C ALA A 244 5.08 -2.88 -11.91
N LEU A 245 6.01 -2.41 -12.73
CA LEU A 245 6.12 -1.02 -13.16
C LEU A 245 6.00 -0.91 -14.68
N ARG A 246 5.17 0.03 -15.15
CA ARG A 246 4.96 0.36 -16.57
C ARG A 246 4.80 1.86 -16.73
N GLY A 247 5.70 2.50 -17.47
CA GLY A 247 5.70 3.96 -17.61
C GLY A 247 5.65 4.65 -16.24
N ASN A 248 4.60 5.44 -16.00
CA ASN A 248 4.36 6.10 -14.70
C ASN A 248 3.41 5.34 -13.76
N VAL A 249 3.10 4.07 -14.02
CA VAL A 249 2.09 3.30 -13.29
C VAL A 249 2.71 2.10 -12.55
N ILE A 250 2.42 2.01 -11.26
CA ILE A 250 2.67 0.81 -10.44
C ILE A 250 1.40 -0.05 -10.44
N VAL A 251 1.54 -1.32 -10.79
CA VAL A 251 0.53 -2.36 -10.61
C VAL A 251 0.87 -3.12 -9.33
N ASP A 252 -0.08 -3.26 -8.41
CA ASP A 252 0.12 -3.97 -7.15
C ASP A 252 -1.10 -4.85 -6.82
N VAL A 253 -0.86 -6.15 -6.69
CA VAL A 253 -1.89 -7.17 -6.51
C VAL A 253 -1.57 -8.03 -5.30
N ARG A 254 -2.62 -8.44 -4.60
CA ARG A 254 -2.63 -9.52 -3.60
C ARG A 254 -3.72 -10.51 -3.95
N VAL A 255 -3.38 -11.77 -4.04
CA VAL A 255 -4.32 -12.87 -4.21
C VAL A 255 -4.16 -13.81 -3.03
N CYS A 256 -5.25 -14.26 -2.42
CA CYS A 256 -5.25 -15.32 -1.44
C CYS A 256 -6.17 -16.46 -1.87
N SER A 257 -5.70 -17.69 -1.68
CA SER A 257 -6.39 -18.94 -2.02
C SER A 257 -5.74 -20.10 -1.26
N PRO A 258 -6.47 -21.20 -0.96
CA PRO A 258 -5.87 -22.46 -0.50
C PRO A 258 -4.84 -23.05 -1.49
N THR A 259 -4.96 -22.71 -2.77
CA THR A 259 -4.08 -23.16 -3.86
C THR A 259 -3.60 -21.96 -4.69
N VAL A 260 -3.00 -20.95 -4.03
CA VAL A 260 -2.67 -19.67 -4.68
C VAL A 260 -1.69 -19.80 -5.85
N GLY A 261 -0.75 -20.75 -5.81
CA GLY A 261 0.21 -20.98 -6.90
C GLY A 261 0.93 -19.68 -7.30
N SER A 262 0.88 -19.34 -8.59
CA SER A 262 1.41 -18.09 -9.16
C SER A 262 0.31 -17.10 -9.56
N ALA A 263 -0.84 -17.13 -8.90
CA ALA A 263 -1.99 -16.32 -9.29
C ALA A 263 -1.78 -14.80 -9.10
N GLY A 264 -1.02 -14.40 -8.08
CA GLY A 264 -0.61 -13.01 -7.89
C GLY A 264 0.22 -12.52 -9.06
N TYR A 265 1.22 -13.32 -9.48
CA TYR A 265 1.99 -13.06 -10.70
C TYR A 265 1.10 -12.92 -11.95
N SER A 266 0.21 -13.89 -12.19
CA SER A 266 -0.61 -13.94 -13.41
C SER A 266 -1.57 -12.74 -13.52
N ILE A 267 -2.21 -12.34 -12.41
CA ILE A 267 -3.11 -11.17 -12.40
C ILE A 267 -2.30 -9.88 -12.58
N THR A 268 -1.16 -9.72 -11.89
CA THR A 268 -0.28 -8.56 -12.09
C THR A 268 0.19 -8.45 -13.54
N ARG A 269 0.59 -9.57 -14.16
CA ARG A 269 0.97 -9.62 -15.58
C ARG A 269 -0.17 -9.16 -16.48
N ALA A 270 -1.37 -9.70 -16.30
CA ALA A 270 -2.52 -9.36 -17.13
C ALA A 270 -2.90 -7.87 -17.04
N ILE A 271 -2.78 -7.25 -15.86
CA ILE A 271 -2.99 -5.80 -15.69
C ILE A 271 -1.83 -5.02 -16.33
N ALA A 272 -0.57 -5.38 -16.05
CA ALA A 272 0.60 -4.71 -16.60
C ALA A 272 0.63 -4.76 -18.14
N ASP A 273 0.12 -5.83 -18.73
CA ASP A 273 -0.02 -6.00 -20.17
C ASP A 273 -1.08 -5.08 -20.78
N LYS A 274 -1.98 -4.46 -20.00
CA LYS A 274 -2.87 -3.41 -20.52
C LYS A 274 -2.17 -2.05 -20.63
N ILE A 275 -0.96 -1.92 -20.08
CA ILE A 275 -0.18 -0.68 -20.01
C ILE A 275 1.01 -0.80 -20.99
N ARG A 276 0.74 -0.62 -22.28
CA ARG A 276 1.74 -0.70 -23.35
C ARG A 276 1.80 0.59 -24.15
#